data_AF-A0A6J3CI16-F1
#
_entry.id   AF-A0A6J3CI16-F1
#
_cell.length_a   1.000
_cell.length_b   1.000
_cell.length_c   1.000
_cell.angle_alpha   90.00
_cell.angle_beta   90.00
_cell.angle_gamma   90.00
#
_symmetry.space_group_name_H-M   'P 1'
#
loop_
_entity.id
_entity.type
_entity.pdbx_description
1 polymer ?
#
loop_
_entity_poly.entity_id
_entity_poly.type
_entity_poly.pdbx_seq_one_letter_code
_entity_poly.pdbx_strand_id
1 'polypeptide(L)'
;MKTVLVTLLAAVLCVEQAYPFMCYVCQEQESNKNCLTISMCAKEEKYCVTIRDNIGTKPNKPKYVISKMCSPTCPAASQQQNQASQRISCCEKPLCNVNGVSSKRSSYGVMSLGVLASITYIFVCGL
;
A
#
# COMPACT_ATOMS: atom_id res chain seq x y z
N MET A 1 -23.38 -24.72 -25.44
CA MET A 1 -23.40 -23.29 -25.04
C MET A 1 -22.96 -23.08 -23.59
N LYS A 2 -23.56 -23.77 -22.60
CA LYS A 2 -23.13 -23.68 -21.18
C LYS A 2 -21.67 -24.08 -20.94
N THR A 3 -21.17 -25.12 -21.62
CA THR A 3 -19.79 -25.59 -21.50
C THR A 3 -18.76 -24.56 -21.94
N VAL A 4 -19.01 -23.85 -23.04
CA VAL A 4 -18.13 -22.81 -23.57
C VAL A 4 -18.02 -21.63 -22.60
N LEU A 5 -19.14 -21.24 -21.98
CA LEU A 5 -19.19 -20.15 -21.00
C LEU A 5 -18.39 -20.51 -19.73
N VAL A 6 -18.53 -21.75 -19.25
CA VAL A 6 -17.80 -22.25 -18.07
C VAL A 6 -16.31 -22.34 -18.35
N THR A 7 -15.90 -22.80 -19.53
CA THR A 7 -14.48 -22.81 -19.93
C THR A 7 -13.90 -21.40 -20.08
N LEU A 8 -14.69 -20.44 -20.56
CA LEU A 8 -14.25 -19.05 -20.68
C LEU A 8 -14.05 -18.39 -19.31
N LEU A 9 -14.98 -18.63 -18.37
CA LEU A 9 -14.87 -18.14 -16.99
C LEU A 9 -13.65 -18.73 -16.26
N ALA A 10 -13.40 -20.02 -16.43
CA ALA A 10 -12.22 -20.67 -15.87
C ALA A 10 -10.93 -20.07 -16.42
N ALA A 11 -10.86 -19.82 -17.74
CA ALA A 11 -9.69 -19.20 -18.37
C ALA A 11 -9.41 -17.78 -17.85
N VAL A 12 -10.44 -16.96 -17.61
CA VAL A 12 -10.29 -15.60 -17.06
C VAL A 12 -9.81 -15.63 -15.60
N LEU A 13 -10.24 -16.60 -14.80
CA LEU A 13 -9.80 -16.78 -13.42
C LEU A 13 -8.38 -17.34 -13.30
N CYS A 14 -7.87 -18.01 -14.34
CA CYS A 14 -6.50 -18.51 -14.40
C CYS A 14 -5.47 -17.43 -14.79
N VAL A 15 -5.91 -16.24 -15.20
CA VAL A 15 -4.99 -15.11 -15.42
C VAL A 15 -4.70 -14.49 -14.04
N GLU A 16 -3.54 -14.82 -13.46
CA GLU A 16 -2.99 -14.02 -12.37
C GLU A 16 -2.87 -12.58 -12.87
N GLN A 17 -3.78 -11.71 -12.43
CA GLN A 17 -3.56 -10.28 -12.54
C GLN A 17 -2.40 -9.94 -11.59
N ALA A 18 -1.18 -10.04 -12.11
CA ALA A 18 -0.01 -9.47 -11.48
C ALA A 18 -0.17 -7.94 -11.55
N TYR A 19 -0.95 -7.39 -10.63
CA TYR A 19 -1.01 -5.96 -10.45
C TYR A 19 0.41 -5.50 -10.09
N PRO A 20 1.01 -4.57 -10.85
CA PRO A 20 2.30 -4.03 -10.49
C PRO A 20 2.20 -3.41 -9.09
N PHE A 21 3.11 -3.78 -8.20
CA PHE A 21 3.17 -3.19 -6.88
C PHE A 21 3.58 -1.72 -7.04
N MET A 22 2.74 -0.80 -6.57
CA MET A 22 2.96 0.64 -6.72
C MET A 22 2.95 1.33 -5.36
N CYS A 23 3.76 2.35 -5.21
CA CYS A 23 3.83 3.17 -4.01
C CYS A 23 3.88 4.65 -4.37
N TYR A 24 3.53 5.51 -3.42
CA TYR A 24 3.91 6.91 -3.49
C TYR A 24 5.41 7.04 -3.20
N VAL A 25 6.12 7.85 -3.97
CA VAL A 25 7.55 8.11 -3.83
C VAL A 25 7.82 9.62 -3.77
N CYS A 26 8.76 10.04 -2.95
CA CYS A 26 9.26 11.40 -2.91
C CYS A 26 10.52 11.46 -2.05
N GLN A 27 11.29 12.54 -2.17
CA GLN A 27 12.45 12.81 -1.35
C GLN A 27 12.28 14.15 -0.63
N GLU A 28 12.43 14.14 0.69
CA GLU A 28 12.57 15.30 1.57
C GLU A 28 11.49 16.40 1.38
N GLN A 29 10.23 16.01 1.26
CA GLN A 29 9.12 16.95 1.09
C GLN A 29 8.60 17.46 2.43
N GLU A 30 8.32 18.76 2.50
CA GLU A 30 7.81 19.43 3.71
C GLU A 30 6.33 19.09 4.02
N SER A 31 5.60 18.61 3.02
CA SER A 31 4.17 18.32 3.11
C SER A 31 3.83 17.02 2.39
N ASN A 32 2.92 16.23 2.96
CA ASN A 32 2.43 15.02 2.32
C ASN A 32 1.75 15.31 0.97
N LYS A 33 1.14 16.50 0.80
CA LYS A 33 0.50 16.88 -0.47
C LYS A 33 1.49 16.95 -1.64
N ASN A 34 2.74 17.30 -1.36
CA ASN A 34 3.82 17.38 -2.35
C ASN A 34 4.54 16.04 -2.52
N CYS A 35 4.13 15.00 -1.78
CA CYS A 35 4.77 13.70 -1.70
C CYS A 35 3.81 12.59 -2.17
N LEU A 36 3.16 12.81 -3.31
CA LEU A 36 2.15 11.93 -3.91
C LEU A 36 2.50 11.49 -5.35
N THR A 37 3.78 11.48 -5.71
CA THR A 37 4.22 10.92 -6.99
C THR A 37 4.07 9.41 -6.96
N ILE A 38 3.37 8.83 -7.92
CA ILE A 38 3.20 7.37 -8.02
C ILE A 38 4.38 6.78 -8.77
N SER A 39 4.94 5.68 -8.27
CA SER A 39 5.95 4.88 -8.98
C SER A 39 5.58 3.41 -8.95
N MET A 40 5.90 2.72 -10.05
CA MET A 40 5.98 1.27 -10.08
C MET A 40 7.22 0.84 -9.30
N CYS A 41 7.05 -0.14 -8.41
CA CYS A 41 8.15 -0.74 -7.66
C CYS A 41 8.75 -1.92 -8.44
N ALA A 42 10.01 -2.23 -8.17
CA ALA A 42 10.67 -3.42 -8.68
C ALA A 42 10.01 -4.70 -8.12
N LYS A 43 10.24 -5.84 -8.78
CA LYS A 43 9.60 -7.11 -8.44
C LYS A 43 9.96 -7.61 -7.04
N GLU A 44 11.16 -7.26 -6.59
CA GLU A 44 11.72 -7.62 -5.29
C GLU A 44 11.19 -6.72 -4.17
N GLU A 45 10.64 -5.55 -4.52
CA GLU A 45 10.12 -4.56 -3.58
C GLU A 45 8.69 -4.90 -3.15
N LYS A 46 8.51 -5.17 -1.85
CA LYS A 46 7.24 -5.62 -1.28
C LYS A 46 6.62 -4.61 -0.31
N TYR A 47 7.35 -3.53 -0.03
CA TYR A 47 6.97 -2.53 0.97
C TYR A 47 6.95 -1.13 0.38
N CYS A 48 5.87 -0.40 0.63
CA CYS A 48 5.88 1.05 0.58
C CYS A 48 6.39 1.58 1.91
N VAL A 49 7.51 2.30 1.89
CA VAL A 49 8.13 2.89 3.08
C VAL A 49 7.82 4.38 3.12
N THR A 50 7.52 4.89 4.31
CA THR A 50 7.43 6.33 4.60
C THR A 50 8.38 6.64 5.75
N ILE A 51 9.28 7.57 5.52
CA ILE A 51 10.24 8.08 6.49
C ILE A 51 9.86 9.52 6.81
N ARG A 52 9.88 9.85 8.10
CA ARG A 52 9.67 11.20 8.60
C ARG A 52 10.85 11.59 9.47
N ASP A 53 11.66 12.51 8.97
CA ASP A 53 12.88 12.98 9.62
C ASP A 53 12.67 14.36 10.21
N ASN A 54 12.88 14.52 11.52
CA ASN A 54 12.85 15.84 12.12
C ASN A 54 14.16 16.60 11.83
N ILE A 55 14.06 17.70 11.09
CA ILE A 55 15.20 18.52 10.64
C ILE A 55 15.41 19.80 11.49
N GLY A 56 14.71 19.92 12.63
CA GLY A 56 14.99 20.95 13.65
C GLY A 56 13.79 21.77 14.11
N THR A 57 14.02 22.71 15.03
CA THR A 57 13.01 23.47 15.79
C THR A 57 12.92 24.96 15.39
N LYS A 58 13.31 25.33 14.17
CA LYS A 58 13.21 26.74 13.74
C LYS A 58 11.73 27.18 13.69
N PRO A 59 11.38 28.35 14.25
CA PRO A 59 9.99 28.77 14.45
C PRO A 59 9.18 28.92 13.16
N ASN A 60 9.83 29.09 12.00
CA ASN A 60 9.19 29.31 10.69
C ASN A 60 9.48 28.22 9.65
N LYS A 61 9.98 27.04 10.06
CA LYS A 61 10.21 25.91 9.14
C LYS A 61 9.45 24.67 9.59
N PRO A 62 9.08 23.79 8.65
CA PRO A 62 8.51 22.51 9.01
C PRO A 62 9.49 21.74 9.87
N LYS A 63 8.98 21.22 10.99
CA LYS A 63 9.78 20.52 12.01
C LYS A 63 10.32 19.18 11.49
N TYR A 64 9.89 18.76 10.31
CA TYR A 64 10.19 17.49 9.69
C TYR A 64 10.07 17.52 8.17
N VAL A 65 10.75 16.59 7.52
CA VAL A 65 10.57 16.24 6.10
C VAL A 65 10.06 14.82 5.95
N ILE A 66 9.43 14.54 4.81
CA ILE A 66 8.85 13.25 4.46
C ILE A 66 9.59 12.71 3.24
N SER A 67 10.02 11.46 3.32
CA SER A 67 10.49 10.68 2.16
C SER A 67 9.63 9.43 2.04
N LYS A 68 9.29 9.05 0.80
CA LYS A 68 8.56 7.82 0.51
C LYS A 68 9.28 7.05 -0.59
N MET A 69 9.31 5.73 -0.47
CA MET A 69 10.04 4.87 -1.42
C MET A 69 9.45 3.46 -1.45
N CYS A 70 9.76 2.73 -2.52
CA CYS A 70 9.62 1.28 -2.55
C CYS A 70 10.83 0.65 -1.84
N SER A 71 10.66 -0.54 -1.27
CA SER A 71 11.75 -1.28 -0.62
C SER A 71 11.47 -2.80 -0.57
N PRO A 72 12.49 -3.66 -0.69
CA PRO A 72 12.36 -5.11 -0.50
C PRO A 72 12.15 -5.50 0.97
N THR A 73 12.60 -4.67 1.90
CA THR A 73 12.49 -4.91 3.35
C THR A 73 11.97 -3.66 4.06
N CYS A 74 11.13 -3.83 5.07
CA CYS A 74 10.82 -2.72 5.97
C CYS A 74 12.00 -2.49 6.93
N PRO A 75 12.68 -1.33 6.90
CA PRO A 75 13.76 -1.05 7.82
C PRO A 75 13.23 -1.13 9.26
N ALA A 76 13.81 -2.02 10.08
CA ALA A 76 13.48 -2.07 11.49
C ALA A 76 13.87 -0.74 12.13
N ALA A 77 13.02 -0.26 13.03
CA ALA A 77 13.26 0.96 13.79
C ALA A 77 14.54 0.88 14.67
N SER A 78 15.28 -0.24 14.68
CA SER A 78 16.53 -0.45 15.42
C SER A 78 17.73 0.43 15.01
N GLN A 79 17.62 1.29 13.99
CA GLN A 79 18.55 2.41 13.80
C GLN A 79 18.24 3.63 14.71
N GLN A 80 17.17 3.56 15.52
CA GLN A 80 16.77 4.62 16.47
C GLN A 80 17.78 4.89 17.58
N GLN A 81 18.81 4.06 17.76
CA GLN A 81 19.75 4.20 18.88
C GLN A 81 20.70 5.40 18.74
N ASN A 82 20.83 6.01 17.55
CA ASN A 82 21.65 7.22 17.34
C ASN A 82 20.89 8.45 16.81
N GLN A 83 19.62 8.33 16.41
CA GLN A 83 18.82 9.45 15.89
C GLN A 83 17.42 9.44 16.50
N ALA A 84 17.27 10.12 17.64
CA ALA A 84 16.04 10.23 18.42
C ALA A 84 14.86 10.95 17.73
N SER A 85 14.82 11.01 16.39
CA SER A 85 13.87 11.85 15.64
C SER A 85 13.34 11.30 14.32
N GLN A 86 13.75 10.11 13.89
CA GLN A 86 13.24 9.51 12.64
C GLN A 86 12.07 8.57 12.94
N ARG A 87 10.94 8.75 12.24
CA ARG A 87 9.79 7.82 12.27
C ARG A 87 9.65 7.11 10.93
N ILE A 88 9.66 5.78 10.96
CA ILE A 88 9.51 4.92 9.78
C ILE A 88 8.17 4.19 9.85
N SER A 89 7.46 4.08 8.74
CA SER A 89 6.23 3.30 8.59
C SER A 89 6.26 2.53 7.28
N CYS A 90 5.81 1.28 7.29
CA CYS A 90 5.77 0.41 6.11
C CYS A 90 4.37 -0.18 5.92
N CYS A 91 4.02 -0.50 4.67
CA CYS A 91 2.82 -1.24 4.32
C CYS A 91 3.00 -1.99 2.99
N GLU A 92 2.24 -3.07 2.79
CA GLU A 92 2.42 -4.03 1.67
C GLU A 92 1.27 -3.99 0.64
N LYS A 93 0.42 -2.96 0.67
CA LYS A 93 -0.68 -2.80 -0.29
C LYS A 93 -0.32 -1.73 -1.33
N PRO A 94 -0.74 -1.84 -2.59
CA PRO A 94 -0.52 -0.79 -3.57
C PRO A 94 -1.05 0.56 -3.06
N LEU A 95 -0.25 1.62 -3.21
CA LEU A 95 -0.56 3.01 -2.84
C LEU A 95 -0.96 3.20 -1.36
N CYS A 96 -0.61 2.26 -0.48
CA CYS A 96 -1.00 2.29 0.93
C CYS A 96 -0.37 3.44 1.73
N ASN A 97 0.76 3.97 1.25
CA ASN A 97 1.48 5.07 1.87
C ASN A 97 0.97 6.47 1.44
N VAL A 98 -0.31 6.58 1.05
CA VAL A 98 -0.96 7.85 0.67
C VAL A 98 -0.92 8.89 1.79
N ASN A 99 -1.06 8.43 3.03
CA ASN A 99 -0.99 9.29 4.21
C ASN A 99 0.45 9.43 4.69
N GLY A 100 0.80 10.59 5.26
CA GLY A 100 2.02 10.70 6.06
C GLY A 100 1.92 9.79 7.28
N VAL A 101 3.04 9.51 7.98
CA VAL A 101 3.05 8.69 9.21
C VAL A 101 2.05 9.26 10.22
N SER A 102 0.84 8.73 10.22
CA SER A 102 -0.26 9.06 11.10
C SER A 102 -0.67 7.79 11.84
N SER A 103 -0.67 7.87 13.15
CA SER A 103 -0.71 6.76 14.10
C SER A 103 -2.09 6.08 14.22
N LYS A 104 -2.85 5.92 13.13
CA LYS A 104 -4.16 5.26 13.18
C LYS A 104 -4.26 4.17 12.11
N ARG A 105 -4.07 2.94 12.58
CA ARG A 105 -4.26 1.67 11.87
C ARG A 105 -5.73 1.55 11.45
N SER A 106 -6.05 1.92 10.21
CA SER A 106 -7.39 1.69 9.66
C SER A 106 -7.46 0.27 9.08
N SER A 107 -8.21 -0.60 9.74
CA SER A 107 -8.46 -1.97 9.30
C SER A 107 -9.54 -1.97 8.21
N TYR A 108 -9.15 -2.10 6.94
CA TYR A 108 -10.06 -2.30 5.80
C TYR A 108 -10.23 -3.79 5.49
N GLY A 109 -10.58 -4.59 6.50
CA GLY A 109 -10.69 -6.04 6.41
C GLY A 109 -12.13 -6.55 6.36
N VAL A 110 -13.02 -5.98 5.54
CA VAL A 110 -14.40 -6.50 5.38
C VAL A 110 -15.02 -5.96 4.08
N MET A 111 -14.63 -6.48 2.91
CA MET A 111 -15.42 -6.34 1.67
C MET A 111 -15.18 -7.52 0.71
N SER A 112 -14.98 -8.74 1.23
CA SER A 112 -14.74 -9.92 0.39
C SER A 112 -15.71 -11.10 0.63
N LEU A 113 -16.59 -11.00 1.63
CA LEU A 113 -17.58 -12.06 1.92
C LEU A 113 -18.91 -11.91 1.18
N GLY A 114 -19.21 -10.73 0.62
CA GLY A 114 -20.50 -10.48 -0.04
C GLY A 114 -20.66 -11.17 -1.40
N VAL A 115 -19.56 -11.37 -2.13
CA VAL A 115 -19.62 -11.89 -3.51
C VAL A 115 -19.88 -13.41 -3.55
N LEU A 116 -19.38 -14.16 -2.56
CA LEU A 116 -19.56 -15.62 -2.50
C LEU A 116 -21.01 -16.02 -2.21
N ALA A 117 -21.73 -15.27 -1.38
CA ALA A 117 -23.12 -15.55 -1.02
C ALA A 117 -24.08 -15.38 -2.22
N SER A 118 -23.82 -14.41 -3.10
CA SER A 118 -24.65 -14.18 -4.30
C SER A 118 -24.50 -15.30 -5.33
N ILE A 119 -23.30 -15.84 -5.51
CA ILE A 119 -23.05 -16.94 -6.46
C ILE A 119 -23.74 -18.22 -5.96
N THR A 120 -23.65 -18.54 -4.67
CA THR A 120 -24.35 -19.71 -4.12
C THR A 120 -25.87 -19.61 -4.22
N TYR A 121 -26.44 -18.41 -4.08
CA TYR A 121 -27.89 -18.21 -4.17
C TYR A 121 -28.43 -18.47 -5.59
N ILE A 122 -27.68 -18.08 -6.63
CA ILE A 122 -28.07 -18.33 -8.02
C ILE A 122 -28.01 -19.83 -8.35
N PHE A 123 -27.04 -20.56 -7.80
CA PHE A 123 -26.95 -22.02 -7.98
C PHE A 123 -28.00 -22.79 -7.16
N VAL A 124 -28.42 -22.28 -6.00
CA VAL A 124 -29.42 -22.94 -5.13
C VAL A 124 -30.86 -22.64 -5.55
N CYS A 125 -31.16 -21.43 -6.05
CA CYS A 125 -32.51 -21.04 -6.47
C CYS A 125 -32.76 -21.14 -7.99
N GLY A 126 -31.76 -21.52 -8.78
CA GLY A 126 -31.78 -21.44 -10.25
C GLY A 126 -31.46 -22.75 -10.99
N LEU A 127 -31.78 -23.92 -10.41
CA LEU A 127 -31.90 -25.19 -11.13
C LEU A 127 -33.20 -25.89 -10.79
#